data_AF-A0A944XT68-F1
#
_entry.id   AF-A0A944XT68-F1
#
_cell.length_a   1.000
_cell.length_b   1.000
_cell.length_c   1.000
_cell.angle_alpha   90.00
_cell.angle_beta   90.00
_cell.angle_gamma   90.00
#
_symmetry.space_group_name_H-M   'P 1'
#
loop_
_entity.id
_entity.type
_entity.pdbx_description
1 polymer ?
#
loop_
_entity_poly.entity_id
_entity_poly.type
_entity_poly.pdbx_seq_one_letter_code
_entity_poly.pdbx_strand_id
1 'polypeptide(L)'
;MSDINTFDEAHQKRRAEKDPSVVTGVFIFNKEGKILFVNAPKWNGMLALPGGHVDVGETLEENAIREIKEETNLDVINIEFVRMIEFIHDERFVNGTRHLISFGYRADLADENQEIILDGEGTSYEWLTPEEVFQDERVAKENRDVMKDFFIKKEKKKIFSKKCKDCDDNLREAEEYKSGWQRAQADYKNLQKEILDQRGEWARMSEQTILEEFIPVYDNFKKAFAMEHGEENSKWENWAKGVEYIMKQFGKILEDHSVVEIRTEGEMFNPELHEAAGEEESEEDAGRILREVDGGYKMKDKVIKVARVIVAK
;
A
#
# COMPACT_ATOMS: atom_id res chain seq x y z
N MET A 1 -46.24 -15.89 31.17
CA MET A 1 -45.03 -15.56 30.37
C MET A 1 -43.84 -16.39 30.85
N SER A 2 -44.06 -17.68 31.04
CA SER A 2 -43.04 -18.71 31.23
C SER A 2 -43.25 -19.68 30.07
N ASP A 3 -42.18 -20.29 29.55
CA ASP A 3 -42.21 -21.36 28.53
C ASP A 3 -41.95 -20.97 27.07
N ILE A 4 -41.15 -19.93 26.81
CA ILE A 4 -40.48 -19.76 25.49
C ILE A 4 -38.97 -20.07 25.56
N ASN A 5 -38.29 -19.80 26.68
CA ASN A 5 -36.83 -20.03 26.79
C ASN A 5 -36.41 -21.49 26.96
N THR A 6 -37.27 -22.37 27.47
CA THR A 6 -36.92 -23.79 27.71
C THR A 6 -36.98 -24.65 26.45
N PHE A 7 -37.71 -24.23 25.42
CA PHE A 7 -37.80 -24.95 24.16
C PHE A 7 -36.55 -24.75 23.28
N ASP A 8 -35.91 -23.58 23.38
CA ASP A 8 -34.73 -23.21 22.59
C ASP A 8 -33.46 -23.91 23.10
N GLU A 9 -33.23 -23.93 24.42
CA GLU A 9 -32.06 -24.62 25.00
C GLU A 9 -32.09 -26.13 24.76
N ALA A 10 -33.26 -26.78 24.92
CA ALA A 10 -33.40 -28.21 24.64
C ALA A 10 -33.30 -28.53 23.14
N HIS A 11 -33.70 -27.60 22.25
CA HIS A 11 -33.56 -27.76 20.80
C HIS A 11 -32.12 -27.53 20.32
N GLN A 12 -31.41 -26.54 20.88
CA GLN A 12 -29.98 -26.29 20.65
C GLN A 12 -29.12 -27.45 21.16
N LYS A 13 -29.40 -27.95 22.37
CA LYS A 13 -28.69 -29.12 22.93
C LYS A 13 -28.93 -30.40 22.11
N ARG A 14 -30.12 -30.58 21.53
CA ARG A 14 -30.45 -31.69 20.61
C ARG A 14 -29.81 -31.58 19.22
N ARG A 15 -29.48 -30.36 18.75
CA ARG A 15 -28.71 -30.13 17.51
C ARG A 15 -27.21 -30.36 17.72
N ALA A 16 -26.66 -29.89 18.84
CA ALA A 16 -25.25 -30.10 19.20
C ALA A 16 -24.85 -31.58 19.29
N GLU A 17 -25.78 -32.49 19.63
CA GLU A 17 -25.53 -33.94 19.64
C GLU A 17 -25.71 -34.65 18.28
N LYS A 18 -26.12 -33.93 17.22
CA LYS A 18 -26.49 -34.49 15.90
C LYS A 18 -25.70 -33.95 14.70
N ASP A 19 -25.09 -32.78 14.81
CA ASP A 19 -24.42 -32.15 13.67
C ASP A 19 -22.96 -32.66 13.53
N PRO A 20 -22.47 -32.90 12.29
CA PRO A 20 -21.08 -33.29 12.08
C PRO A 20 -20.15 -32.18 12.60
N SER A 21 -19.10 -32.57 13.30
CA SER A 21 -18.08 -31.59 13.74
C SER A 21 -17.05 -31.41 12.64
N VAL A 22 -16.66 -30.16 12.41
CA VAL A 22 -15.62 -29.82 11.43
C VAL A 22 -14.30 -29.73 12.17
N VAL A 23 -13.28 -30.42 11.64
CA VAL A 23 -11.95 -30.46 12.24
C VAL A 23 -10.88 -30.24 11.17
N THR A 24 -9.71 -29.76 11.57
CA THR A 24 -8.54 -29.72 10.71
C THR A 24 -7.47 -30.69 11.20
N GLY A 25 -6.62 -31.17 10.30
CA GLY A 25 -5.44 -31.95 10.63
C GLY A 25 -4.32 -31.61 9.65
N VAL A 26 -3.10 -31.42 10.17
CA VAL A 26 -2.03 -30.85 9.36
C VAL A 26 -0.82 -31.77 9.27
N PHE A 27 -0.43 -32.08 8.04
CA PHE A 27 0.86 -32.71 7.72
C PHE A 27 1.94 -31.62 7.74
N ILE A 28 2.58 -31.42 8.90
CA ILE A 28 3.66 -30.44 9.07
C ILE A 28 4.98 -31.07 8.63
N PHE A 29 5.64 -30.49 7.63
CA PHE A 29 6.91 -30.94 7.10
C PHE A 29 8.09 -30.14 7.68
N ASN A 30 9.14 -30.83 8.11
CA ASN A 30 10.44 -30.19 8.37
C ASN A 30 11.31 -30.15 7.10
N LYS A 31 12.47 -29.48 7.18
CA LYS A 31 13.41 -29.39 6.04
C LYS A 31 13.98 -30.73 5.55
N GLU A 32 13.95 -31.77 6.37
CA GLU A 32 14.33 -33.12 5.96
C GLU A 32 13.21 -33.84 5.19
N GLY A 33 12.02 -33.23 5.08
CA GLY A 33 10.85 -33.81 4.44
C GLY A 33 10.11 -34.82 5.33
N LYS A 34 10.39 -34.84 6.64
CA LYS A 34 9.65 -35.65 7.61
C LYS A 34 8.42 -34.92 8.12
N ILE A 35 7.43 -35.69 8.55
CA ILE A 35 6.11 -35.24 8.96
C ILE A 35 5.95 -35.43 10.46
N LEU A 36 5.45 -34.41 11.15
CA LEU A 36 5.16 -34.48 12.57
C LEU A 36 3.87 -35.28 12.82
N PHE A 37 3.97 -36.26 13.71
CA PHE A 37 2.83 -36.95 14.30
C PHE A 37 2.89 -36.85 15.82
N VAL A 38 1.72 -36.70 16.44
CA VAL A 38 1.55 -36.69 17.90
C VAL A 38 0.88 -37.99 18.35
N ASN A 39 1.36 -38.54 19.45
CA ASN A 39 0.71 -39.67 20.11
C ASN A 39 -0.41 -39.11 20.99
N ALA A 40 -1.65 -39.35 20.57
CA ALA A 40 -2.84 -38.85 21.25
C ALA A 40 -3.59 -40.03 21.89
N PRO A 41 -3.62 -40.15 23.24
CA PRO A 41 -4.35 -41.22 23.94
C PRO A 41 -5.83 -41.30 23.57
N LYS A 42 -6.43 -40.18 23.14
CA LYS A 42 -7.82 -40.07 22.65
C LYS A 42 -8.10 -40.94 21.41
N TRP A 43 -7.06 -41.38 20.70
CA TRP A 43 -7.13 -42.22 19.50
C TRP A 43 -6.68 -43.67 19.75
N ASN A 44 -6.87 -44.18 20.98
CA ASN A 44 -6.56 -45.57 21.34
C ASN A 44 -5.10 -45.97 21.01
N GLY A 45 -4.15 -45.04 21.17
CA GLY A 45 -2.73 -45.24 20.91
C GLY A 45 -2.29 -45.08 19.45
N MET A 46 -3.17 -44.58 18.56
CA MET A 46 -2.80 -44.19 17.20
C MET A 46 -2.04 -42.87 17.16
N LEU A 47 -1.22 -42.72 16.13
CA LEU A 47 -0.56 -41.46 15.78
C LEU A 47 -1.55 -40.56 15.03
N ALA A 48 -1.68 -39.32 15.52
CA ALA A 48 -2.55 -38.29 14.96
C ALA A 48 -1.72 -37.16 14.35
N LEU A 49 -2.34 -36.44 13.41
CA LEU A 49 -1.82 -35.16 12.95
C LEU A 49 -2.21 -34.09 13.98
N PRO A 50 -1.35 -33.08 14.23
CA PRO A 50 -1.78 -31.89 14.95
C PRO A 50 -2.98 -31.22 14.28
N GLY A 51 -3.92 -30.76 15.08
CA GLY A 51 -5.13 -30.10 14.62
C GLY A 51 -6.37 -30.47 15.45
N GLY A 52 -7.37 -29.58 15.40
CA GLY A 52 -8.51 -29.66 16.30
C GLY A 52 -9.83 -29.24 15.67
N HIS A 53 -10.77 -28.84 16.52
CA HIS A 53 -12.12 -28.47 16.12
C HIS A 53 -12.16 -27.03 15.62
N VAL A 54 -12.93 -26.80 14.55
CA VAL A 54 -13.14 -25.47 14.00
C VAL A 54 -14.20 -24.74 14.81
N ASP A 55 -13.82 -23.57 15.34
CA ASP A 55 -14.70 -22.68 16.06
C ASP A 55 -15.61 -21.88 15.13
N VAL A 56 -16.71 -21.38 15.69
CA VAL A 56 -17.65 -20.55 14.93
C VAL A 56 -17.02 -19.18 14.67
N GLY A 57 -16.86 -18.84 13.39
CA GLY A 57 -16.40 -17.52 12.95
C GLY A 57 -14.94 -17.46 12.50
N GLU A 58 -14.19 -18.57 12.59
CA GLU A 58 -12.86 -18.68 12.01
C GLU A 58 -12.88 -19.42 10.66
N THR A 59 -11.89 -19.15 9.81
CA THR A 59 -11.64 -19.94 8.60
C THR A 59 -10.91 -21.24 8.93
N LEU A 60 -10.96 -22.21 8.03
CA LEU A 60 -10.26 -23.49 8.19
C LEU A 60 -8.73 -23.32 8.30
N GLU A 61 -8.16 -22.36 7.56
CA GLU A 61 -6.72 -22.08 7.60
C GLU A 61 -6.32 -21.40 8.92
N GLU A 62 -7.12 -20.45 9.41
CA GLU A 62 -6.92 -19.83 10.72
C GLU A 62 -7.00 -20.86 11.85
N ASN A 63 -8.01 -21.75 11.82
CA ASN A 63 -8.13 -22.86 12.75
C ASN A 63 -6.87 -23.74 12.74
N ALA A 64 -6.46 -24.21 11.56
CA ALA A 64 -5.30 -25.09 11.43
C ALA A 64 -4.03 -24.46 12.02
N ILE A 65 -3.79 -23.17 11.76
CA ILE A 65 -2.63 -22.45 12.30
C ILE A 65 -2.74 -22.31 13.84
N ARG A 66 -3.93 -21.96 14.35
CA ARG A 66 -4.18 -21.82 15.79
C ARG A 66 -3.96 -23.13 16.53
N GLU A 67 -4.59 -24.21 16.08
CA GLU A 67 -4.52 -25.53 16.72
C GLU A 67 -3.08 -26.08 16.70
N ILE A 68 -2.34 -25.94 15.58
CA ILE A 68 -0.92 -26.33 15.57
C ILE A 68 -0.14 -25.56 16.65
N LYS A 69 -0.38 -24.26 16.76
CA LYS A 69 0.32 -23.42 17.72
C LYS A 69 -0.01 -23.83 19.15
N GLU A 70 -1.28 -24.12 19.44
CA GLU A 70 -1.75 -24.53 20.76
C GLU A 70 -1.24 -25.93 21.14
N GLU A 71 -1.36 -26.90 20.23
CA GLU A 71 -1.03 -28.31 20.51
C GLU A 71 0.46 -28.62 20.49
N THR A 72 1.26 -27.85 19.74
CA THR A 72 2.68 -28.19 19.51
C THR A 72 3.66 -27.06 19.77
N ASN A 73 3.17 -25.85 20.04
CA ASN A 73 3.95 -24.61 20.11
C ASN A 73 4.62 -24.19 18.79
N LEU A 74 4.39 -24.88 17.66
CA LEU A 74 5.07 -24.62 16.39
C LEU A 74 4.42 -23.49 15.58
N ASP A 75 5.24 -22.76 14.82
CA ASP A 75 4.78 -21.85 13.76
C ASP A 75 4.97 -22.50 12.39
N VAL A 76 3.99 -22.34 11.50
CA VAL A 76 4.00 -22.96 10.16
C VAL A 76 3.80 -21.93 9.05
N ILE A 77 4.31 -22.26 7.86
CA ILE A 77 4.19 -21.47 6.63
C ILE A 77 3.76 -22.37 5.46
N ASN A 78 3.42 -21.77 4.32
CA ASN A 78 3.02 -22.48 3.09
C ASN A 78 1.87 -23.48 3.31
N ILE A 79 0.83 -23.07 4.03
CA ILE A 79 -0.34 -23.90 4.27
C ILE A 79 -1.10 -24.14 2.95
N GLU A 80 -1.36 -25.41 2.64
CA GLU A 80 -2.01 -25.83 1.40
C GLU A 80 -3.05 -26.91 1.69
N PHE A 81 -4.26 -26.74 1.15
CA PHE A 81 -5.31 -27.75 1.27
C PHE A 81 -4.93 -29.02 0.50
N VAL A 82 -5.02 -30.17 1.17
CA VAL A 82 -4.70 -31.48 0.58
C VAL A 82 -5.97 -32.25 0.25
N ARG A 83 -6.90 -32.37 1.22
CA ARG A 83 -8.11 -33.18 1.06
C ARG A 83 -9.16 -32.94 2.12
N MET A 84 -10.35 -33.48 1.88
CA MET A 84 -11.38 -33.67 2.89
C MET A 84 -11.58 -35.17 3.17
N ILE A 85 -11.90 -35.50 4.43
CA ILE A 85 -12.12 -36.86 4.94
C ILE A 85 -13.36 -36.84 5.82
N GLU A 86 -14.26 -37.80 5.62
CA GLU A 86 -15.40 -38.00 6.49
C GLU A 86 -15.15 -39.21 7.38
N PHE A 87 -15.18 -39.01 8.70
CA PHE A 87 -15.17 -40.08 9.68
C PHE A 87 -16.58 -40.25 10.21
N ILE A 88 -17.29 -41.28 9.75
CA ILE A 88 -18.68 -41.55 10.12
C ILE A 88 -18.71 -42.76 11.06
N HIS A 89 -19.14 -42.55 12.31
CA HIS A 89 -19.22 -43.59 13.36
C HIS A 89 -17.95 -44.44 13.49
N ASP A 90 -16.78 -43.79 13.45
CA ASP A 90 -15.51 -44.48 13.44
C ASP A 90 -15.14 -45.01 14.85
N GLU A 91 -14.91 -46.33 14.94
CA GLU A 91 -14.68 -47.02 16.21
C GLU A 91 -13.31 -46.70 16.85
N ARG A 92 -12.41 -46.00 16.13
CA ARG A 92 -11.10 -45.58 16.64
C ARG A 92 -11.17 -44.47 17.69
N PHE A 93 -12.29 -43.74 17.78
CA PHE A 93 -12.48 -42.67 18.76
C PHE A 93 -12.98 -43.22 20.11
N VAL A 94 -12.21 -42.97 21.18
CA VAL A 94 -12.47 -43.51 22.53
C VAL A 94 -13.83 -43.06 23.11
N ASN A 95 -14.35 -41.91 22.68
CA ASN A 95 -15.63 -41.33 23.16
C ASN A 95 -16.73 -41.22 22.08
N GLY A 96 -16.60 -41.91 20.95
CA GLY A 96 -17.69 -42.06 19.98
C GLY A 96 -18.14 -40.77 19.29
N THR A 97 -17.19 -39.91 18.88
CA THR A 97 -17.47 -38.78 17.99
C THR A 97 -18.22 -39.30 16.76
N ARG A 98 -19.48 -38.87 16.59
CA ARG A 98 -20.44 -39.59 15.75
C ARG A 98 -20.24 -39.35 14.25
N HIS A 99 -19.77 -38.17 13.88
CA HIS A 99 -19.46 -37.80 12.49
C HIS A 99 -18.51 -36.60 12.48
N LEU A 100 -17.30 -36.77 11.94
CA LEU A 100 -16.35 -35.68 11.71
C LEU A 100 -16.14 -35.43 10.23
N ILE A 101 -16.11 -34.16 9.83
CA ILE A 101 -15.64 -33.72 8.51
C ILE A 101 -14.27 -33.08 8.73
N SER A 102 -13.22 -33.83 8.39
CA SER A 102 -11.83 -33.42 8.56
C SER A 102 -11.28 -32.80 7.28
N PHE A 103 -10.71 -31.61 7.40
CA PHE A 103 -9.97 -30.94 6.33
C PHE A 103 -8.48 -31.09 6.58
N GLY A 104 -7.81 -31.84 5.68
CA GLY A 104 -6.39 -32.11 5.74
C GLY A 104 -5.59 -31.03 5.01
N TYR A 105 -4.60 -30.47 5.70
CA TYR A 105 -3.66 -29.48 5.15
C TYR A 105 -2.23 -29.99 5.17
N ARG A 106 -1.39 -29.46 4.29
CA ARG A 106 0.07 -29.56 4.33
C ARG A 106 0.61 -28.20 4.75
N ALA A 107 1.61 -28.17 5.61
CA ALA A 107 2.36 -26.95 5.92
C ALA A 107 3.84 -27.26 6.10
N ASP A 108 4.70 -26.25 5.99
CA ASP A 108 6.12 -26.34 6.29
C ASP A 108 6.41 -25.69 7.64
N LEU A 109 7.29 -26.29 8.44
CA LEU A 109 7.78 -25.72 9.69
C LEU A 109 8.51 -24.39 9.41
N ALA A 110 8.14 -23.33 10.15
CA ALA A 110 8.72 -22.01 9.93
C ALA A 110 10.17 -21.92 10.45
N ASP A 111 10.45 -22.48 11.62
CA ASP A 111 11.78 -22.54 12.24
C ASP A 111 12.10 -23.94 12.77
N GLU A 112 13.20 -24.52 12.29
CA GLU A 112 13.70 -25.84 12.69
C GLU A 112 14.21 -25.90 14.13
N ASN A 113 14.51 -24.75 14.74
CA ASN A 113 15.03 -24.68 16.10
C ASN A 113 13.91 -24.55 17.14
N GLN A 114 12.65 -24.47 16.70
CA GLN A 114 11.52 -24.31 17.58
C GLN A 114 11.27 -25.58 18.39
N GLU A 115 11.19 -25.44 19.71
CA GLU A 115 10.91 -26.55 20.61
C GLU A 115 9.44 -26.95 20.53
N ILE A 116 9.20 -28.24 20.33
CA ILE A 116 7.86 -28.84 20.37
C ILE A 116 7.47 -28.99 21.84
N ILE A 117 6.40 -28.30 22.22
CA ILE A 117 5.81 -28.41 23.54
C ILE A 117 4.38 -28.88 23.31
N LEU A 118 4.09 -30.12 23.70
CA LEU A 118 2.76 -30.68 23.55
C LEU A 118 1.84 -30.13 24.63
N ASP A 119 0.64 -29.73 24.23
CA ASP A 119 -0.43 -29.52 25.19
C ASP A 119 -0.85 -30.88 25.79
N GLY A 120 -1.64 -30.85 26.87
CA GLY A 120 -2.01 -32.07 27.59
C GLY A 120 -2.79 -33.13 26.79
N GLU A 121 -3.06 -32.89 25.50
CA GLU A 121 -3.73 -33.82 24.60
C GLU A 121 -2.76 -34.82 23.94
N GLY A 122 -1.48 -34.44 23.77
CA GLY A 122 -0.41 -35.28 23.24
C GLY A 122 0.57 -35.75 24.32
N THR A 123 0.94 -37.04 24.30
CA THR A 123 1.90 -37.59 25.28
C THR A 123 3.34 -37.67 24.77
N SER A 124 3.52 -37.73 23.46
CA SER A 124 4.82 -37.78 22.78
C SER A 124 4.64 -37.42 21.31
N TYR A 125 5.74 -37.17 20.59
CA TYR A 125 5.71 -36.91 19.15
C TYR A 125 6.78 -37.71 18.40
N GLU A 126 6.57 -37.93 17.11
CA GLU A 126 7.48 -38.63 16.21
C GLU A 126 7.56 -37.90 14.86
N TRP A 127 8.76 -37.81 14.29
CA TRP A 127 8.99 -37.32 12.93
C TRP A 127 9.17 -38.51 11.99
N LEU A 128 8.28 -38.66 11.01
CA LEU A 128 8.25 -39.81 10.11
C LEU A 128 8.39 -39.36 8.66
N THR A 129 9.19 -40.05 7.87
CA THR A 129 9.23 -39.86 6.41
C THR A 129 7.91 -40.30 5.77
N PRO A 130 7.55 -39.81 4.56
CA PRO A 130 6.33 -40.25 3.88
C PRO A 130 6.24 -41.78 3.72
N GLU A 131 7.36 -42.44 3.43
CA GLU A 131 7.46 -43.90 3.33
C GLU A 131 7.20 -44.60 4.66
N GLU A 132 7.75 -44.09 5.78
CA GLU A 132 7.47 -44.62 7.12
C GLU A 132 5.99 -44.46 7.49
N VAL A 133 5.41 -43.29 7.23
CA VAL A 133 3.98 -43.03 7.47
C VAL A 133 3.10 -43.99 6.67
N PHE A 134 3.43 -44.24 5.39
CA PHE A 134 2.67 -45.16 4.55
C PHE A 134 2.66 -46.60 5.09
N GLN A 135 3.71 -47.01 5.80
CA GLN A 135 3.87 -48.37 6.33
C GLN A 135 3.40 -48.51 7.80
N ASP A 136 3.32 -47.41 8.55
CA ASP A 136 3.02 -47.45 9.98
C ASP A 136 1.52 -47.69 10.28
N GLU A 137 1.18 -48.85 10.83
CA GLU A 137 -0.20 -49.20 11.20
C GLU A 137 -0.78 -48.35 12.34
N ARG A 138 0.05 -47.61 13.08
CA ARG A 138 -0.40 -46.63 14.07
C ARG A 138 -1.00 -45.39 13.41
N VAL A 139 -0.77 -45.16 12.12
CA VAL A 139 -1.37 -44.05 11.37
C VAL A 139 -2.66 -44.49 10.69
N ALA A 140 -3.71 -43.67 10.82
CA ALA A 140 -4.99 -43.89 10.18
C ALA A 140 -4.84 -44.18 8.68
N LYS A 141 -5.54 -45.21 8.17
CA LYS A 141 -5.46 -45.65 6.78
C LYS A 141 -5.66 -44.47 5.81
N GLU A 142 -6.58 -43.58 6.14
CA GLU A 142 -6.91 -42.41 5.34
C GLU A 142 -5.69 -41.49 5.18
N ASN A 143 -4.91 -41.28 6.24
CA ASN A 143 -3.68 -40.48 6.22
C ASN A 143 -2.55 -41.21 5.49
N ARG A 144 -2.47 -42.54 5.60
CA ARG A 144 -1.51 -43.34 4.81
C ARG A 144 -1.80 -43.28 3.32
N ASP A 145 -3.07 -43.31 2.94
CA ASP A 145 -3.49 -43.17 1.54
C ASP A 145 -3.11 -41.78 0.98
N VAL A 146 -3.07 -40.73 1.81
CA VAL A 146 -2.52 -39.41 1.42
C VAL A 146 -1.06 -39.50 1.05
N MET A 147 -0.24 -40.18 1.87
CA MET A 147 1.18 -40.38 1.57
C MET A 147 1.33 -41.02 0.20
N LYS A 148 0.56 -42.06 -0.09
CA LYS A 148 0.60 -42.72 -1.39
C LYS A 148 0.19 -41.80 -2.53
N ASP A 149 -0.94 -41.10 -2.41
CA ASP A 149 -1.58 -40.40 -3.53
C ASP A 149 -1.01 -38.99 -3.78
N PHE A 150 -0.47 -38.33 -2.76
CA PHE A 150 0.02 -36.95 -2.85
C PHE A 150 1.54 -36.82 -2.70
N PHE A 151 2.19 -37.69 -1.90
CA PHE A 151 3.60 -37.50 -1.51
C PHE A 151 4.57 -38.55 -2.10
N ILE A 152 4.14 -39.81 -2.27
CA ILE A 152 4.97 -40.93 -2.75
C ILE A 152 4.73 -41.21 -4.24
N LYS A 153 3.47 -41.27 -4.71
CA LYS A 153 3.21 -41.36 -6.15
C LYS A 153 3.50 -40.02 -6.81
N LYS A 154 4.60 -39.99 -7.59
CA LYS A 154 4.86 -38.96 -8.62
C LYS A 154 3.84 -38.92 -9.76
N GLU A 155 2.70 -39.59 -9.66
CA GLU A 155 1.60 -39.40 -10.60
C GLU A 155 0.76 -38.24 -10.14
N LYS A 156 1.07 -37.07 -10.69
CA LYS A 156 0.19 -35.90 -10.69
C LYS A 156 -1.20 -36.34 -11.18
N LYS A 157 -2.11 -36.74 -10.31
CA LYS A 157 -3.55 -36.63 -10.56
C LYS A 157 -3.86 -35.14 -10.59
N LYS A 158 -3.42 -34.45 -11.65
CA LYS A 158 -3.96 -33.13 -11.91
C LYS A 158 -5.40 -33.40 -12.33
N ILE A 159 -6.35 -33.00 -11.50
CA ILE A 159 -7.74 -32.84 -11.92
C ILE A 159 -7.83 -31.81 -13.09
N PHE A 160 -6.71 -31.13 -13.40
CA PHE A 160 -6.41 -30.35 -14.60
C PHE A 160 -5.35 -30.98 -15.55
N SER A 161 -5.22 -32.31 -15.66
CA SER A 161 -4.01 -32.97 -16.24
C SER A 161 -4.01 -33.22 -17.73
N LYS A 162 -4.75 -32.44 -18.52
CA LYS A 162 -4.30 -32.24 -19.89
C LYS A 162 -3.03 -31.39 -19.77
N LYS A 163 -1.86 -31.89 -20.20
CA LYS A 163 -0.74 -30.97 -20.48
C LYS A 163 -1.35 -29.94 -21.43
N CYS A 164 -1.54 -28.70 -20.97
CA CYS A 164 -2.00 -27.63 -21.84
C CYS A 164 -1.07 -27.71 -23.06
N LYS A 165 -1.65 -27.85 -24.25
CA LYS A 165 -0.89 -28.12 -25.48
C LYS A 165 0.23 -27.10 -25.66
N ASP A 166 -0.01 -25.90 -25.13
CA ASP A 166 0.83 -24.72 -25.26
C ASP A 166 1.39 -24.28 -23.89
N CYS A 167 1.45 -25.16 -22.86
CA CYS A 167 1.89 -24.76 -21.51
C CYS A 167 3.32 -24.23 -21.50
N ASP A 168 4.20 -24.86 -22.27
CA ASP A 168 5.62 -24.48 -22.36
C ASP A 168 5.77 -23.16 -23.14
N ASP A 169 4.94 -22.96 -24.17
CA ASP A 169 4.87 -21.70 -24.93
C ASP A 169 4.25 -20.55 -24.12
N ASN A 170 3.16 -20.80 -23.39
CA ASN A 170 2.53 -19.82 -22.50
C ASN A 170 3.45 -19.43 -21.34
N LEU A 171 4.25 -20.37 -20.82
CA LEU A 171 5.23 -20.06 -19.77
C LEU A 171 6.34 -19.16 -20.33
N ARG A 172 6.83 -19.47 -21.53
CA ARG A 172 7.80 -18.64 -22.26
C ARG A 172 7.24 -17.25 -22.57
N GLU A 173 6.01 -17.16 -23.05
CA GLU A 173 5.33 -15.90 -23.33
C GLU A 173 5.12 -15.08 -22.05
N ALA A 174 4.75 -15.72 -20.95
CA ALA A 174 4.63 -15.08 -19.65
C ALA A 174 5.98 -14.56 -19.12
N GLU A 175 7.07 -15.30 -19.32
CA GLU A 175 8.43 -14.85 -18.99
C GLU A 175 8.89 -13.69 -19.88
N GLU A 176 8.60 -13.74 -21.18
CA GLU A 176 8.85 -12.66 -22.14
C GLU A 176 8.09 -11.38 -21.75
N TYR A 177 6.80 -11.49 -21.39
CA TYR A 177 6.01 -10.38 -20.90
C TYR A 177 6.50 -9.85 -19.55
N LYS A 178 6.85 -10.72 -18.61
CA LYS A 178 7.40 -10.31 -17.32
C LYS A 178 8.71 -9.56 -17.49
N SER A 179 9.61 -10.05 -18.32
CA SER A 179 10.88 -9.42 -18.65
C SER A 179 10.68 -8.07 -19.35
N GLY A 180 9.76 -8.02 -20.33
CA GLY A 180 9.38 -6.80 -21.03
C GLY A 180 8.80 -5.74 -20.08
N TRP A 181 7.90 -6.15 -19.18
CA TRP A 181 7.32 -5.27 -18.17
C TRP A 181 8.36 -4.75 -17.18
N GLN A 182 9.27 -5.60 -16.70
CA GLN A 182 10.35 -5.18 -15.81
C GLN A 182 11.28 -4.16 -16.48
N ARG A 183 11.60 -4.36 -17.77
CA ARG A 183 12.39 -3.39 -18.55
C ARG A 183 11.64 -2.07 -18.72
N ALA A 184 10.37 -2.12 -19.13
CA ALA A 184 9.54 -0.92 -19.28
C ALA A 184 9.38 -0.16 -17.96
N GLN A 185 9.27 -0.87 -16.83
CA GLN A 185 9.22 -0.25 -15.50
C GLN A 185 10.54 0.44 -15.15
N ALA A 186 11.68 -0.18 -15.48
CA ALA A 186 13.01 0.43 -15.28
C ALA A 186 13.19 1.66 -16.17
N ASP A 187 12.82 1.57 -17.45
CA ASP A 187 12.87 2.67 -18.40
C ASP A 187 12.00 3.84 -17.94
N TYR A 188 10.79 3.56 -17.42
CA TYR A 188 9.92 4.58 -16.86
C TYR A 188 10.55 5.28 -15.66
N LYS A 189 11.18 4.55 -14.73
CA LYS A 189 11.88 5.15 -13.58
C LYS A 189 13.06 6.03 -14.03
N ASN A 190 13.82 5.58 -15.03
CA ASN A 190 14.91 6.37 -15.61
C ASN A 190 14.37 7.65 -16.27
N LEU A 191 13.29 7.54 -17.04
CA LEU A 191 12.62 8.68 -17.66
C LEU A 191 12.09 9.68 -16.62
N GLN A 192 11.48 9.20 -15.52
CA GLN A 192 11.02 10.08 -14.45
C GLN A 192 12.18 10.88 -13.85
N LYS A 193 13.32 10.22 -13.60
CA LYS A 193 14.53 10.89 -13.09
C LYS A 193 15.04 11.91 -14.10
N GLU A 194 15.15 11.54 -15.36
CA GLU A 194 15.60 12.43 -16.43
C GLU A 194 14.70 13.67 -16.57
N ILE A 195 13.38 13.50 -16.50
CA ILE A 195 12.43 14.62 -16.54
C ILE A 195 12.62 15.56 -15.35
N LEU A 196 12.87 15.03 -14.15
CA LEU A 196 13.12 15.86 -12.97
C LEU A 196 14.43 16.65 -13.11
N ASP A 197 15.49 16.00 -13.60
CA ASP A 197 16.77 16.65 -13.86
C ASP A 197 16.62 17.75 -14.93
N GLN A 198 15.94 17.45 -16.05
CA GLN A 198 15.67 18.42 -17.12
C GLN A 198 14.82 19.61 -16.64
N ARG A 199 13.82 19.39 -15.77
CA ARG A 199 13.04 20.49 -15.17
C ARG A 199 13.91 21.43 -14.34
N GLY A 200 14.86 20.88 -13.58
CA GLY A 200 15.83 21.68 -12.83
C GLY A 200 16.72 22.53 -13.74
N GLU A 201 17.22 21.93 -14.83
CA GLU A 201 18.01 22.65 -15.82
C GLU A 201 17.21 23.75 -16.53
N TRP A 202 15.96 23.48 -16.92
CA TRP A 202 15.09 24.48 -17.52
C TRP A 202 14.78 25.65 -16.59
N ALA A 203 14.60 25.39 -15.29
CA ALA A 203 14.39 26.46 -14.31
C ALA A 203 15.63 27.37 -14.22
N ARG A 204 16.84 26.79 -14.11
CA ARG A 204 18.10 27.55 -14.08
C ARG A 204 18.33 28.35 -15.35
N MET A 205 18.07 27.75 -16.51
CA MET A 205 18.21 28.43 -17.79
C MET A 205 17.21 29.59 -17.91
N SER A 206 15.96 29.41 -17.45
CA SER A 206 14.96 30.48 -17.41
C SER A 206 15.39 31.63 -16.47
N GLU A 207 15.92 31.32 -15.29
CA GLU A 207 16.46 32.33 -14.36
C GLU A 207 17.61 33.11 -15.00
N GLN A 208 18.54 32.41 -15.66
CA GLN A 208 19.66 33.05 -16.36
C GLN A 208 19.19 33.99 -17.47
N THR A 209 18.26 33.54 -18.33
CA THR A 209 17.72 34.37 -19.41
C THR A 209 17.07 35.65 -18.87
N ILE A 210 16.30 35.55 -17.78
CA ILE A 210 15.71 36.72 -17.14
C ILE A 210 16.82 37.65 -16.61
N LEU A 211 17.81 37.13 -15.89
CA LEU A 211 18.91 37.95 -15.36
C LEU A 211 19.67 38.69 -16.47
N GLU A 212 19.90 38.05 -17.62
CA GLU A 212 20.56 38.67 -18.78
C GLU A 212 19.78 39.87 -19.33
N GLU A 213 18.44 39.86 -19.25
CA GLU A 213 17.59 40.99 -19.66
C GLU A 213 17.59 42.14 -18.63
N PHE A 214 17.70 41.82 -17.33
CA PHE A 214 17.71 42.84 -16.26
C PHE A 214 19.09 43.48 -16.03
N ILE A 215 20.20 42.79 -16.36
CA ILE A 215 21.57 43.33 -16.22
C ILE A 215 21.74 44.70 -16.90
N PRO A 216 21.29 44.92 -18.16
CA PRO A 216 21.36 46.23 -18.79
C PRO A 216 20.60 47.34 -18.04
N VAL A 217 19.49 47.02 -17.38
CA VAL A 217 18.75 47.97 -16.54
C VAL A 217 19.58 48.38 -15.33
N TYR A 218 20.16 47.40 -14.64
CA TYR A 218 21.06 47.65 -13.51
C TYR A 218 22.29 48.48 -13.92
N ASP A 219 22.88 48.19 -15.08
CA ASP A 219 23.99 48.97 -15.64
C ASP A 219 23.59 50.42 -15.94
N ASN A 220 22.37 50.65 -16.42
CA ASN A 220 21.88 52.00 -16.66
C ASN A 220 21.60 52.75 -15.36
N PHE A 221 21.10 52.09 -14.32
CA PHE A 221 21.02 52.68 -12.98
C PHE A 221 22.40 53.09 -12.45
N LYS A 222 23.42 52.23 -12.55
CA LYS A 222 24.80 52.59 -12.14
C LYS A 222 25.30 53.84 -12.86
N LYS A 223 25.04 53.95 -14.18
CA LYS A 223 25.41 55.15 -14.95
C LYS A 223 24.65 56.39 -14.46
N ALA A 224 23.35 56.28 -14.20
CA ALA A 224 22.53 57.38 -13.71
C ALA A 224 22.98 57.86 -12.31
N PHE A 225 23.40 56.96 -11.43
CA PHE A 225 23.94 57.31 -10.11
C PHE A 225 25.36 57.88 -10.15
N ALA A 226 26.17 57.51 -11.15
CA ALA A 226 27.52 58.04 -11.33
C ALA A 226 27.54 59.46 -11.92
N MET A 227 26.40 59.99 -12.35
CA MET A 227 26.30 61.36 -12.86
C MET A 227 26.43 62.37 -11.71
N GLU A 228 27.32 63.36 -11.86
CA GLU A 228 27.43 64.46 -10.91
C GLU A 228 26.16 65.33 -10.93
N HIS A 229 25.54 65.49 -9.77
CA HIS A 229 24.48 66.47 -9.56
C HIS A 229 25.10 67.86 -9.42
N GLY A 230 24.82 68.76 -10.35
CA GLY A 230 25.12 70.18 -10.20
C GLY A 230 23.85 70.99 -9.98
N GLU A 231 23.97 72.17 -9.38
CA GLU A 231 22.85 73.10 -9.08
C GLU A 231 22.15 73.66 -10.34
N GLU A 232 22.63 73.35 -11.55
CA GLU A 232 22.02 73.77 -12.80
C GLU A 232 20.79 72.92 -13.18
N ASN A 233 19.66 73.60 -13.45
CA ASN A 233 18.41 72.98 -13.92
C ASN A 233 18.59 72.01 -15.11
N SER A 234 19.53 72.30 -16.03
CA SER A 234 19.79 71.47 -17.21
C SER A 234 20.39 70.09 -16.87
N LYS A 235 21.17 69.99 -15.78
CA LYS A 235 21.73 68.72 -15.30
C LYS A 235 20.67 67.85 -14.66
N TRP A 236 19.75 68.46 -13.91
CA TRP A 236 18.58 67.79 -13.33
C TRP A 236 17.65 67.23 -14.40
N GLU A 237 17.31 68.02 -15.43
CA GLU A 237 16.44 67.55 -16.53
C GLU A 237 17.04 66.36 -17.30
N ASN A 238 18.36 66.38 -17.53
CA ASN A 238 19.05 65.27 -18.19
C ASN A 238 19.06 63.99 -17.33
N TRP A 239 19.25 64.14 -16.02
CA TRP A 239 19.15 63.03 -15.08
C TRP A 239 17.73 62.44 -15.05
N ALA A 240 16.70 63.28 -14.96
CA ALA A 240 15.30 62.86 -14.96
C ALA A 240 14.93 62.08 -16.24
N LYS A 241 15.38 62.54 -17.42
CA LYS A 241 15.21 61.82 -18.69
C LYS A 241 15.93 60.47 -18.71
N GLY A 242 17.11 60.38 -18.08
CA GLY A 242 17.84 59.12 -17.91
C GLY A 242 17.07 58.11 -17.06
N VAL A 243 16.49 58.56 -15.94
CA VAL A 243 15.64 57.71 -15.08
C VAL A 243 14.36 57.30 -15.81
N GLU A 244 13.72 58.21 -16.55
CA GLU A 244 12.55 57.89 -17.38
C GLU A 244 12.86 56.82 -18.43
N TYR A 245 14.05 56.89 -19.06
CA TYR A 245 14.50 55.87 -20.00
C TYR A 245 14.66 54.50 -19.34
N ILE A 246 15.22 54.46 -18.13
CA ILE A 246 15.37 53.22 -17.35
C ILE A 246 14.00 52.63 -17.01
N MET A 247 13.04 53.47 -16.59
CA MET A 247 11.65 53.06 -16.32
C MET A 247 10.98 52.44 -17.56
N LYS A 248 11.14 53.05 -18.73
CA LYS A 248 10.61 52.52 -20.00
C LYS A 248 11.24 51.18 -20.38
N GLN A 249 12.56 51.05 -20.19
CA GLN A 249 13.25 49.80 -20.46
C GLN A 249 12.77 48.68 -19.54
N PHE A 250 12.60 48.96 -18.25
CA PHE A 250 12.09 47.99 -17.28
C PHE A 250 10.64 47.59 -17.59
N GLY A 251 9.77 48.56 -17.91
CA GLY A 251 8.39 48.29 -18.30
C GLY A 251 8.28 47.42 -19.55
N LYS A 252 9.18 47.61 -20.53
CA LYS A 252 9.24 46.76 -21.72
C LYS A 252 9.59 45.31 -21.39
N ILE A 253 10.55 45.07 -20.48
CA ILE A 253 10.88 43.71 -20.04
C ILE A 253 9.65 43.04 -19.42
N LEU A 254 8.91 43.75 -18.57
CA LEU A 254 7.66 43.22 -18.01
C LEU A 254 6.63 42.87 -19.10
N GLU A 255 6.45 43.76 -20.08
CA GLU A 255 5.54 43.53 -21.21
C GLU A 255 5.94 42.31 -22.07
N ASP A 256 7.23 42.18 -22.39
CA ASP A 256 7.79 41.06 -23.15
C ASP A 256 7.55 39.71 -22.43
N HIS A 257 7.54 39.71 -21.09
CA HIS A 257 7.17 38.56 -20.25
C HIS A 257 5.68 38.47 -19.91
N SER A 258 4.82 39.26 -20.59
CA SER A 258 3.37 39.29 -20.37
C SER A 258 2.94 39.62 -18.93
N VAL A 259 3.77 40.38 -18.21
CA VAL A 259 3.48 40.90 -16.87
C VAL A 259 2.80 42.26 -17.01
N VAL A 260 1.65 42.41 -16.37
CA VAL A 260 0.87 43.64 -16.36
C VAL A 260 0.58 44.09 -14.94
N GLU A 261 0.52 45.40 -14.73
CA GLU A 261 0.14 46.00 -13.46
C GLU A 261 -1.36 45.85 -13.22
N ILE A 262 -1.73 45.60 -11.96
CA ILE A 262 -3.11 45.50 -11.51
C ILE A 262 -3.65 46.91 -11.34
N ARG A 263 -4.82 47.20 -11.94
CA ARG A 263 -5.50 48.49 -11.74
C ARG A 263 -6.08 48.57 -10.34
N THR A 264 -5.83 49.67 -9.65
CA THR A 264 -6.18 49.87 -8.25
C THR A 264 -7.12 51.06 -8.04
N GLU A 265 -6.63 52.29 -8.23
CA GLU A 265 -7.39 53.49 -7.89
C GLU A 265 -8.74 53.59 -8.61
N GLY A 266 -9.80 53.80 -7.84
CA GLY A 266 -11.17 53.92 -8.33
C GLY A 266 -11.88 52.59 -8.60
N GLU A 267 -11.19 51.45 -8.53
CA GLU A 267 -11.77 50.10 -8.61
C GLU A 267 -12.29 49.61 -7.24
N MET A 268 -13.11 48.56 -7.25
CA MET A 268 -13.55 47.88 -6.02
C MET A 268 -12.47 46.93 -5.49
N PHE A 269 -12.35 46.85 -4.17
CA PHE A 269 -11.47 45.89 -3.53
C PHE A 269 -11.82 44.45 -3.92
N ASN A 270 -10.80 43.66 -4.24
CA ASN A 270 -10.92 42.25 -4.58
C ASN A 270 -9.81 41.49 -3.86
N PRO A 271 -10.12 40.61 -2.88
CA PRO A 271 -9.12 39.84 -2.14
C PRO A 271 -8.19 38.98 -3.00
N GLU A 272 -8.59 38.62 -4.22
CA GLU A 272 -7.73 37.84 -5.13
C GLU A 272 -6.62 38.69 -5.76
N LEU A 273 -6.82 40.01 -5.84
CA LEU A 273 -5.92 40.96 -6.52
C LEU A 273 -5.26 41.95 -5.56
N HIS A 274 -5.90 42.19 -4.40
CA HIS A 274 -5.61 43.30 -3.52
C HIS A 274 -5.46 42.85 -2.05
N GLU A 275 -4.56 43.51 -1.33
CA GLU A 275 -4.39 43.41 0.13
C GLU A 275 -4.70 44.79 0.75
N ALA A 276 -5.63 44.83 1.70
CA ALA A 276 -6.00 46.07 2.38
C ALA A 276 -4.94 46.44 3.41
N ALA A 277 -4.19 47.50 3.15
CA ALA A 277 -3.17 48.04 4.07
C ALA A 277 -3.77 48.96 5.15
N GLY A 278 -5.02 49.40 4.96
CA GLY A 278 -5.76 50.25 5.89
C GLY A 278 -7.09 50.71 5.30
N GLU A 279 -7.89 51.36 6.15
CA GLU A 279 -9.19 51.93 5.80
C GLU A 279 -9.23 53.41 6.18
N GLU A 280 -9.88 54.25 5.38
CA GLU A 280 -10.05 55.68 5.64
C GLU A 280 -11.50 56.12 5.42
N GLU A 281 -11.96 57.13 6.19
CA GLU A 281 -13.26 57.76 5.96
C GLU A 281 -13.22 58.50 4.62
N SER A 282 -14.23 58.25 3.77
CA SER A 282 -14.36 58.86 2.45
C SER A 282 -15.84 59.05 2.10
N GLU A 283 -16.12 59.90 1.11
CA GLU A 283 -17.46 60.02 0.49
C GLU A 283 -17.73 58.89 -0.52
N GLU A 284 -16.71 58.09 -0.85
CA GLU A 284 -16.81 56.93 -1.74
C GLU A 284 -17.47 55.72 -1.08
N ASP A 285 -17.96 54.78 -1.90
CA ASP A 285 -18.58 53.54 -1.42
C ASP A 285 -17.59 52.67 -0.61
N ALA A 286 -18.08 52.05 0.48
CA ALA A 286 -17.29 51.15 1.31
C ALA A 286 -16.64 50.03 0.47
N GLY A 287 -15.33 49.85 0.65
CA GLY A 287 -14.53 48.90 -0.12
C GLY A 287 -14.00 49.42 -1.46
N ARG A 288 -14.28 50.67 -1.84
CA ARG A 288 -13.64 51.30 -3.00
C ARG A 288 -12.18 51.64 -2.70
N ILE A 289 -11.29 51.42 -3.65
CA ILE A 289 -9.86 51.72 -3.50
C ILE A 289 -9.63 53.22 -3.67
N LEU A 290 -9.13 53.85 -2.60
CA LEU A 290 -8.86 55.28 -2.55
C LEU A 290 -7.49 55.62 -3.12
N ARG A 291 -6.47 54.82 -2.78
CA ARG A 291 -5.10 54.97 -3.31
C ARG A 291 -4.30 53.69 -3.20
N GLU A 292 -3.31 53.58 -4.07
CA GLU A 292 -2.31 52.51 -4.04
C GLU A 292 -1.19 52.83 -3.03
N VAL A 293 -0.80 51.82 -2.26
CA VAL A 293 0.39 51.85 -1.39
C VAL A 293 1.56 51.16 -2.07
N ASP A 294 1.33 49.96 -2.60
CA ASP A 294 2.30 49.21 -3.40
C ASP A 294 1.61 48.59 -4.62
N GLY A 295 2.22 48.76 -5.80
CA GLY A 295 1.75 48.14 -7.05
C GLY A 295 1.66 46.62 -6.98
N GLY A 296 0.61 46.09 -7.61
CA GLY A 296 0.39 44.68 -7.83
C GLY A 296 0.62 44.29 -9.29
N TYR A 297 1.02 43.05 -9.53
CA TYR A 297 1.37 42.55 -10.86
C TYR A 297 0.81 41.15 -11.09
N LYS A 298 0.38 40.90 -12.33
CA LYS A 298 -0.07 39.58 -12.77
C LYS A 298 0.54 39.21 -14.11
N MET A 299 0.73 37.92 -14.32
CA MET A 299 1.12 37.35 -15.60
C MET A 299 -0.01 36.46 -16.09
N LYS A 300 -0.66 36.88 -17.19
CA LYS A 300 -1.92 36.28 -17.66
C LYS A 300 -2.95 36.26 -16.52
N ASP A 301 -3.38 35.07 -16.10
CA ASP A 301 -4.35 34.88 -15.02
C ASP A 301 -3.70 34.68 -13.64
N LYS A 302 -2.36 34.58 -13.57
CA LYS A 302 -1.65 34.31 -12.32
C LYS A 302 -1.16 35.62 -11.68
N VAL A 303 -1.63 35.90 -10.47
CA VAL A 303 -1.11 37.00 -9.65
C VAL A 303 0.30 36.68 -9.18
N ILE A 304 1.24 37.59 -9.46
CA ILE A 304 2.63 37.53 -9.00
C ILE A 304 2.74 38.21 -7.64
N LYS A 305 2.13 39.38 -7.52
CA LYS A 305 2.08 40.20 -6.31
C LYS A 305 0.73 40.90 -6.27
N VAL A 306 0.02 40.79 -5.14
CA VAL A 306 -1.21 41.56 -4.92
C VAL A 306 -0.88 43.04 -4.69
N ALA A 307 -1.75 43.93 -5.14
CA ALA A 307 -1.58 45.36 -4.87
C ALA A 307 -1.96 45.66 -3.43
N ARG A 308 -1.16 46.45 -2.71
CA ARG A 308 -1.51 46.93 -1.38
C ARG A 308 -2.21 48.26 -1.49
N VAL A 309 -3.40 48.37 -0.92
CA VAL A 309 -4.30 49.51 -1.16
C VAL A 309 -4.94 50.02 0.13
N ILE A 310 -5.31 51.29 0.14
CA ILE A 310 -6.18 51.87 1.17
C ILE A 310 -7.60 51.93 0.62
N VAL A 311 -8.57 51.44 1.38
CA VAL A 311 -9.98 51.37 0.95
C VAL A 311 -10.87 52.31 1.76
N ALA A 312 -11.97 52.74 1.17
CA ALA A 312 -13.01 53.49 1.87
C ALA A 312 -13.70 52.61 2.92
N LYS A 313 -13.90 53.18 4.10
CA LYS A 313 -14.60 52.55 5.23
C LYS A 313 -16.11 52.54 5.04
#